data_AF-M1QIY5-F1
#
_entry.id   AF-M1QIY5-F1
#
_cell.length_a   1.000
_cell.length_b   1.000
_cell.length_c   1.000
_cell.angle_alpha   90.00
_cell.angle_beta   90.00
_cell.angle_gamma   90.00
#
_symmetry.space_group_name_H-M   'P 1'
#
loop_
_entity.id
_entity.type
_entity.pdbx_description
1 polymer ?
#
loop_
_entity_poly.entity_id
_entity_poly.type
_entity_poly.pdbx_seq_one_letter_code
_entity_poly.pdbx_strand_id
1 'polypeptide(L)'
;MDQNQSPLKKLLLQCELYVQTDEYDKAKACLEELANLDVSKESKEDIEESLRILNYIIEIANEKRLGLAQAIANFNKFKNYLF
;
A
#
# COMPACT_ATOMS: atom_id res chain seq x y z
N MET A 1 13.63 -17.14 18.88
CA MET A 1 12.20 -17.42 19.08
C MET A 1 11.46 -16.59 18.06
N ASP A 2 11.34 -17.09 16.83
CA ASP A 2 10.54 -16.44 15.80
C ASP A 2 9.07 -16.59 16.18
N GLN A 3 8.52 -15.52 16.75
CA GLN A 3 7.09 -15.42 16.96
C GLN A 3 6.41 -15.60 15.59
N ASN A 4 5.54 -16.59 15.52
CA ASN A 4 4.70 -16.93 14.37
C ASN A 4 3.91 -15.68 13.92
N GLN A 5 4.53 -14.82 13.12
CA GLN A 5 3.82 -13.75 12.45
C GLN A 5 2.91 -14.38 11.41
N SER A 6 1.61 -14.13 11.57
CA SER A 6 0.55 -14.47 10.63
C SER A 6 1.00 -14.22 9.17
N PRO A 7 0.82 -15.19 8.26
CA PRO A 7 1.11 -15.01 6.84
C PRO A 7 0.48 -13.75 6.24
N LEU A 8 -0.74 -13.40 6.70
CA LEU A 8 -1.45 -12.20 6.30
C LEU A 8 -0.69 -10.93 6.70
N LYS A 9 -0.23 -10.86 7.96
CA LYS A 9 0.50 -9.71 8.49
C LYS A 9 1.84 -9.50 7.77
N LYS A 10 2.56 -10.58 7.45
CA LYS A 10 3.81 -10.50 6.68
C LYS A 10 3.59 -9.92 5.29
N LEU A 11 2.54 -10.38 4.61
CA LEU A 11 2.21 -9.92 3.26
C LEU A 11 1.80 -8.45 3.26
N LEU A 12 1.03 -8.01 4.25
CA LEU A 12 0.64 -6.60 4.41
C LEU A 12 1.84 -5.68 4.65
N LEU A 13 2.77 -6.06 5.52
CA LEU A 13 3.99 -5.28 5.76
C LEU A 13 4.89 -5.20 4.53
N GLN A 14 4.94 -6.26 3.72
CA GLN A 14 5.62 -6.22 2.42
C GLN A 14 4.93 -5.26 1.44
N CYS A 15 3.60 -5.31 1.37
CA CYS A 15 2.82 -4.39 0.54
C CYS A 15 3.05 -2.94 0.95
N GLU A 16 3.09 -2.65 2.25
CA GLU A 16 3.40 -1.33 2.79
C GLU A 16 4.76 -0.84 2.31
N LEU A 17 5.80 -1.68 2.43
CA LEU A 17 7.14 -1.34 1.98
C LEU A 17 7.15 -0.99 0.48
N TYR A 18 6.52 -1.79 -0.37
CA TYR A 18 6.47 -1.54 -1.81
C TYR A 18 5.75 -0.24 -2.17
N VAL A 19 4.69 0.12 -1.44
CA VAL A 19 4.00 1.40 -1.63
C VAL A 19 4.91 2.56 -1.20
N GLN A 20 5.63 2.42 -0.09
CA GLN A 20 6.56 3.46 0.37
C GLN A 20 7.73 3.67 -0.60
N THR A 21 8.28 2.59 -1.19
CA THR A 21 9.41 2.62 -2.13
C THR A 21 9.04 2.93 -3.59
N ASP A 22 7.77 3.27 -3.85
CA ASP A 22 7.24 3.53 -5.21
C ASP A 22 7.35 2.34 -6.18
N GLU A 23 7.51 1.12 -5.65
CA GLU A 23 7.54 -0.13 -6.41
C GLU A 23 6.12 -0.63 -6.70
N TYR A 24 5.31 0.19 -7.38
CA TYR A 24 3.87 -0.04 -7.53
C TYR A 24 3.49 -1.36 -8.22
N ASP A 25 4.31 -1.85 -9.15
CA ASP A 25 4.08 -3.16 -9.78
C ASP A 25 4.19 -4.31 -8.77
N LYS A 26 5.15 -4.21 -7.84
CA LYS A 26 5.32 -5.18 -6.75
C LYS A 26 4.21 -5.05 -5.71
N ALA A 27 3.82 -3.81 -5.38
CA ALA A 27 2.69 -3.56 -4.50
C ALA A 27 1.40 -4.18 -5.05
N LYS A 28 1.15 -4.05 -6.36
CA LYS A 28 0.00 -4.66 -7.03
C LYS A 28 0.03 -6.18 -6.96
N ALA A 29 1.16 -6.80 -7.29
CA ALA A 29 1.30 -8.26 -7.19
C ALA A 29 1.08 -8.75 -5.75
N CYS A 30 1.60 -8.02 -4.76
CA CYS A 30 1.40 -8.32 -3.35
C CYS A 30 -0.08 -8.24 -2.92
N LEU A 31 -0.82 -7.23 -3.40
CA LEU A 31 -2.27 -7.13 -3.17
C LEU A 31 -3.08 -8.23 -3.86
N GLU A 32 -2.65 -8.67 -5.05
CA GLU A 32 -3.26 -9.81 -5.74
C GLU A 32 -3.02 -11.13 -4.98
N GLU A 33 -1.84 -11.33 -4.42
CA GLU A 33 -1.55 -12.45 -3.51
C GLU A 33 -2.41 -12.38 -2.25
N LEU A 34 -2.59 -11.18 -1.67
CA LEU A 34 -3.42 -10.96 -0.49
C LEU A 34 -4.89 -11.28 -0.75
N ALA A 35 -5.42 -10.90 -1.91
CA ALA A 35 -6.80 -11.20 -2.31
C ALA A 35 -7.06 -12.71 -2.46
N ASN A 36 -6.02 -13.50 -2.73
CA ASN A 36 -6.07 -14.94 -2.89
C ASN A 36 -5.68 -15.70 -1.61
N LEU A 37 -5.26 -15.00 -0.55
CA LEU A 37 -4.82 -15.63 0.69
C LEU A 37 -6.02 -16.19 1.47
N ASP A 38 -5.91 -17.46 1.86
CA ASP A 38 -6.91 -18.07 2.75
C ASP A 38 -6.74 -17.56 4.18
N VAL A 39 -7.58 -16.61 4.56
CA VAL A 39 -7.61 -16.01 5.91
C VAL A 39 -8.51 -16.75 6.90
N SER A 40 -9.10 -17.90 6.52
CA SER A 40 -10.03 -18.64 7.38
C SER A 40 -9.43 -19.17 8.68
N LYS A 41 -8.09 -19.23 8.75
CA LYS A 41 -7.33 -19.70 9.92
C LYS A 41 -6.82 -18.56 10.81
N GLU A 42 -7.01 -17.31 10.39
CA GLU A 42 -6.56 -16.14 11.14
C GLU A 42 -7.48 -15.86 12.33
N SER A 43 -6.89 -15.41 13.43
CA SER A 43 -7.70 -15.00 14.58
C SER A 43 -8.41 -13.68 14.30
N LYS A 44 -9.48 -13.40 15.05
CA LYS A 44 -10.17 -12.11 14.95
C LYS A 44 -9.23 -10.93 15.22
N GLU A 45 -8.31 -11.09 16.17
CA GLU A 45 -7.32 -10.06 16.53
C GLU A 45 -6.33 -9.81 15.38
N ASP A 46 -5.84 -10.88 14.75
CA ASP A 46 -4.95 -10.78 13.58
C ASP A 46 -5.64 -10.11 12.40
N ILE A 47 -6.93 -10.39 12.18
CA ILE A 47 -7.73 -9.76 11.12
C ILE A 47 -7.93 -8.27 11.42
N GLU A 48 -8.28 -7.90 12.66
CA GLU A 48 -8.47 -6.50 13.05
C GLU A 48 -7.17 -5.69 12.91
N GLU A 49 -6.03 -6.27 13.29
CA GLU A 49 -4.73 -5.63 13.10
C GLU A 49 -4.38 -5.50 11.61
N SER A 50 -4.63 -6.56 10.83
CA SER A 50 -4.42 -6.58 9.38
C SER A 50 -5.24 -5.51 8.66
N LEU A 51 -6.49 -5.27 9.09
CA LEU A 51 -7.32 -4.19 8.56
C LEU A 51 -6.76 -2.80 8.87
N ARG A 52 -6.14 -2.60 10.05
CA ARG A 52 -5.47 -1.34 10.37
C ARG A 52 -4.29 -1.08 9.45
N ILE A 53 -3.48 -2.10 9.18
CA ILE A 53 -2.34 -2.01 8.26
C ILE A 53 -2.84 -1.72 6.84
N LEU A 54 -3.89 -2.40 6.39
CA LEU A 54 -4.49 -2.16 5.06
C LEU A 54 -4.98 -0.71 4.92
N ASN A 55 -5.67 -0.18 5.93
CA ASN A 55 -6.12 1.22 5.92
C ASN A 55 -4.95 2.20 5.84
N TYR A 56 -3.87 1.93 6.58
CA TYR A 56 -2.66 2.74 6.53
C TYR A 56 -2.02 2.75 5.14
N ILE A 57 -1.95 1.58 4.48
CA ILE A 57 -1.45 1.47 3.10
C ILE A 57 -2.30 2.31 2.13
N ILE A 58 -3.63 2.28 2.29
CA ILE A 58 -4.56 3.09 1.48
C ILE A 58 -4.33 4.59 1.69
N GLU A 59 -4.07 5.03 2.92
CA GLU A 59 -3.75 6.43 3.24
C GLU A 59 -2.46 6.88 2.54
N ILE A 60 -1.37 6.12 2.67
CA ILE A 60 -0.08 6.43 2.01
C ILE A 60 -0.27 6.50 0.48
N ALA A 61 -0.95 5.52 -0.10
CA ALA A 61 -1.19 5.49 -1.54
C ALA A 61 -1.98 6.71 -2.02
N ASN A 62 -2.96 7.17 -1.23
CA ASN A 62 -3.71 8.39 -1.54
C ASN A 62 -2.87 9.64 -1.44
N GLU A 63 -2.01 9.76 -0.44
CA GLU A 63 -1.08 10.89 -0.31
C GLU A 63 -0.13 10.97 -1.51
N LYS A 64 0.47 9.84 -1.91
CA LYS A 64 1.33 9.76 -3.10
C LYS A 64 0.57 10.16 -4.37
N ARG A 65 -0.66 9.68 -4.54
CA ARG A 65 -1.54 10.05 -5.67
C ARG A 65 -1.81 11.56 -5.71
N LEU A 66 -2.09 12.20 -4.56
CA LEU A 66 -2.31 13.64 -4.47
C LEU A 66 -1.04 14.42 -4.80
N GLY A 67 0.13 13.97 -4.30
CA GLY A 67 1.43 14.56 -4.62
C GLY A 67 1.72 14.54 -6.12
N LEU A 68 1.47 13.41 -6.79
CA LEU A 68 1.61 13.30 -8.25
C LEU A 68 0.65 14.24 -9.00
N ALA A 69 -0.62 14.31 -8.58
CA ALA A 69 -1.60 15.22 -9.17
C ALA A 69 -1.16 16.68 -9.06
N GLN A 70 -0.59 17.07 -7.91
CA GLN A 70 -0.07 18.41 -7.68
C GLN A 70 1.18 18.71 -8.53
N ALA A 71 2.08 17.73 -8.67
CA ALA A 71 3.25 17.84 -9.55
C ALA A 71 2.84 18.07 -11.02
N ILE A 72 1.85 17.31 -11.51
CA ILE A 72 1.30 17.49 -12.87
C ILE A 72 0.65 18.87 -13.04
N ALA A 73 -0.14 19.31 -12.05
CA ALA A 73 -0.76 20.64 -12.09
C ALA A 73 0.29 21.76 -12.13
N ASN A 74 1.36 21.64 -11.34
CA ASN A 74 2.48 22.59 -11.35
C ASN A 74 3.24 22.58 -12.68
N PHE A 75 3.49 21.38 -13.24
CA PHE A 75 4.12 21.24 -14.55
C PHE A 75 3.30 21.92 -15.65
N ASN A 76 1.98 21.73 -15.67
CA ASN A 76 1.08 22.37 -16.63
C ASN A 76 1.06 23.90 -16.48
N LYS A 77 1.04 24.42 -15.23
CA LYS A 77 1.15 25.86 -14.97
C LYS A 77 2.47 26.43 -15.48
N PHE A 78 3.58 25.74 -15.23
CA PHE A 78 4.91 26.15 -15.70
C PHE A 78 4.99 26.16 -17.23
N LYS A 79 4.47 25.12 -17.89
CA LYS A 79 4.39 25.05 -19.35
C LYS A 79 3.60 26.23 -19.94
N ASN A 80 2.44 26.56 -19.35
CA ASN A 80 1.62 27.70 -19.78
C ASN A 80 2.22 29.07 -19.46
N TYR A 81 3.27 29.14 -18.62
CA TYR A 81 3.97 30.38 -18.33
C TYR A 81 5.13 30.62 -19.30
N LEU A 82 5.70 29.55 -19.87
CA LEU A 82 6.82 29.62 -20.81
C LEU A 82 6.41 29.75 -22.28
N PHE A 83 5.15 29.45 -22.61
CA PHE A 83 4.57 29.52 -23.96
C PHE A 83 3.26 30.30 -23.93
#